data_AF-A0A5M3Z973-F1
#
_entry.id   AF-A0A5M3Z973-F1
#
_cell.length_a   1.000
_cell.length_b   1.000
_cell.length_c   1.000
_cell.angle_alpha   90.00
_cell.angle_beta   90.00
_cell.angle_gamma   90.00
#
_symmetry.space_group_name_H-M   'P 1'
#
loop_
_entity.id
_entity.type
_entity.pdbx_description
1 polymer ?
#
loop_
_entity_poly.entity_id
_entity_poly.type
_entity_poly.pdbx_seq_one_letter_code
_entity_poly.pdbx_strand_id
1 'polypeptide(L)'
;MTITVLLCHRTGIAWGDNLFVGTGNNILVSGDDAMYLNSQRRLLPFRGQFSYSNVAFELAGKVIESLSDESYFDFIQKHDQTARLITCIKAGDDWFSGPSAGMRSCVRDLLKLYSAFLLGFNDQLNSGTTSTEGIPLKQGPQLLTAKIPLDQPSRNKTSYGLGWVRVQTPGRMSQIGLNQDPVPQMLLVGKGVPSQLLIFHQGSLPGVLAANILLPETETAIVVTSNSLALNDVPDWVVQLILKEVIDVPKDQRNDYIHLAEVSRAKSLEWYPRPSIVISLEGGKLYWLLQGLETERFSLQHYEHDTFTWLQPRNELSRRGRWVGGDQGSEFWKVEFKTSQEETIERLSWLHDNGVPAVEYHNE
;
A
#
# COMPACT_ATOMS: atom_id res chain seq x y z
N MET A 1 -1.41 24.39 -14.81
CA MET A 1 -1.69 22.93 -14.69
C MET A 1 -3.20 22.76 -14.66
N THR A 2 -3.78 21.73 -15.27
CA THR A 2 -5.26 21.54 -15.31
C THR A 2 -5.67 20.37 -14.43
N ILE A 3 -6.93 20.30 -14.00
CA ILE A 3 -7.45 19.19 -13.18
C ILE A 3 -7.29 17.83 -13.88
N THR A 4 -7.50 17.78 -15.20
CA THR A 4 -7.25 16.57 -16.01
C THR A 4 -5.79 16.11 -15.94
N VAL A 5 -4.83 17.04 -15.88
CA VAL A 5 -3.41 16.68 -15.75
C VAL A 5 -3.13 16.04 -14.39
N LEU A 6 -3.80 16.50 -13.33
CA LEU A 6 -3.67 15.96 -11.98
C LEU A 6 -4.28 14.55 -11.90
N LEU A 7 -5.57 14.42 -12.24
CA LEU A 7 -6.33 13.18 -12.12
C LEU A 7 -5.89 12.05 -13.07
N CYS A 8 -5.01 12.34 -14.04
CA CYS A 8 -4.42 11.37 -14.96
C CYS A 8 -2.94 11.09 -14.70
N HIS A 9 -2.34 11.60 -13.62
CA HIS A 9 -0.91 11.38 -13.31
C HIS A 9 0.04 11.87 -14.41
N ARG A 10 -0.20 13.08 -14.95
CA ARG A 10 0.52 13.66 -16.11
C ARG A 10 1.40 14.87 -15.77
N THR A 11 1.69 15.07 -14.49
CA THR A 11 2.48 16.21 -14.01
C THR A 11 3.98 16.05 -14.30
N GLY A 12 4.47 14.81 -14.25
CA GLY A 12 5.89 14.47 -14.34
C GLY A 12 6.71 14.91 -13.13
N ILE A 13 6.05 15.30 -12.04
CA ILE A 13 6.67 15.73 -10.78
C ILE A 13 7.15 14.48 -10.02
N ALA A 14 8.23 14.63 -9.25
CA ALA A 14 8.74 13.58 -8.38
C ALA A 14 7.66 13.01 -7.44
N TRP A 15 7.81 11.72 -7.08
CA TRP A 15 6.81 10.98 -6.30
C TRP A 15 6.54 11.65 -4.94
N GLY A 16 7.58 12.01 -4.18
CA GLY A 16 7.47 12.86 -2.99
C GLY A 16 6.84 12.22 -1.75
N ASP A 17 6.38 10.97 -1.84
CA ASP A 17 5.62 10.27 -0.79
C ASP A 17 6.39 10.06 0.53
N ASN A 18 7.71 9.86 0.43
CA ASN A 18 8.59 9.67 1.58
C ASN A 18 8.70 10.91 2.49
N LEU A 19 8.20 12.07 2.06
CA LEU A 19 8.30 13.33 2.82
C LEU A 19 7.14 13.53 3.79
N PHE A 20 6.01 12.85 3.57
CA PHE A 20 4.80 13.05 4.38
C PHE A 20 4.35 11.80 5.14
N VAL A 21 4.73 10.59 4.72
CA VAL A 21 4.45 9.37 5.51
C VAL A 21 5.58 9.14 6.51
N GLY A 22 5.27 9.29 7.79
CA GLY A 22 6.17 9.07 8.92
C GLY A 22 5.99 7.71 9.59
N THR A 23 6.77 7.48 10.65
CA THR A 23 6.67 6.26 11.46
C THR A 23 5.39 6.24 12.30
N GLY A 24 4.92 5.04 12.65
CA GLY A 24 3.71 4.86 13.48
C GLY A 24 2.42 5.34 12.81
N ASN A 25 2.34 5.25 11.47
CA ASN A 25 1.24 5.78 10.65
C ASN A 25 0.99 7.29 10.83
N ASN A 26 2.04 8.04 11.17
CA ASN A 26 1.95 9.48 11.33
C ASN A 26 2.07 10.18 9.98
N ILE A 27 1.26 11.20 9.72
CA ILE A 27 1.46 12.09 8.59
C ILE A 27 2.24 13.32 9.07
N LEU A 28 3.35 13.61 8.40
CA LEU A 28 4.35 14.59 8.82
C LEU A 28 4.07 16.01 8.31
N VAL A 29 3.13 16.14 7.38
CA VAL A 29 2.80 17.39 6.70
C VAL A 29 1.32 17.71 6.95
N SER A 30 1.01 18.95 7.28
CA SER A 30 -0.39 19.38 7.44
C SER A 30 -1.08 19.46 6.08
N GLY A 31 -2.42 19.39 6.04
CA GLY A 31 -3.17 19.61 4.81
C GLY A 31 -2.92 20.98 4.18
N ASP A 32 -2.59 21.99 4.98
CA ASP A 32 -2.32 23.38 4.54
C ASP A 32 -0.96 23.53 3.84
N ASP A 33 0.00 22.67 4.20
CA ASP A 33 1.36 22.69 3.65
C ASP A 33 1.49 21.91 2.32
N ALA A 34 0.38 21.39 1.77
CA ALA A 34 0.37 20.64 0.50
C ALA A 34 0.93 21.44 -0.69
N MET A 35 1.05 22.77 -0.57
CA MET A 35 1.70 23.64 -1.56
C MET A 35 3.22 23.43 -1.70
N TYR A 36 3.86 22.62 -0.83
CA TYR A 36 5.27 22.25 -0.99
C TYR A 36 5.57 21.62 -2.37
N LEU A 37 4.55 21.09 -3.05
CA LEU A 37 4.52 20.72 -4.47
C LEU A 37 5.27 21.67 -5.40
N ASN A 38 5.15 22.99 -5.19
CA ASN A 38 5.80 23.98 -6.05
C ASN A 38 7.33 23.90 -6.00
N SER A 39 7.89 23.27 -4.96
CA SER A 39 9.33 23.04 -4.82
C SER A 39 9.79 21.70 -5.41
N GLN A 40 8.87 20.81 -5.82
CA GLN A 40 9.24 19.47 -6.26
C GLN A 40 9.76 19.47 -7.71
N ARG A 41 10.87 18.74 -7.92
CA ARG A 41 11.52 18.64 -9.23
C ARG A 41 10.66 17.86 -10.21
N ARG A 42 10.54 18.36 -11.44
CA ARG A 42 9.97 17.61 -12.56
C ARG A 42 11.01 16.61 -13.08
N LEU A 43 10.70 15.32 -13.00
CA LEU A 43 11.56 14.22 -13.46
C LEU A 43 11.21 13.72 -14.86
N LEU A 44 9.94 13.87 -15.26
CA LEU A 44 9.44 13.39 -16.55
C LEU A 44 8.79 14.51 -17.38
N PRO A 45 8.69 14.37 -18.72
CA PRO A 45 8.08 15.38 -19.57
C PRO A 45 6.63 15.67 -19.19
N PHE A 46 6.31 16.96 -18.98
CA PHE A 46 4.95 17.40 -18.65
C PHE A 46 3.97 16.96 -19.73
N ARG A 47 2.89 16.26 -19.34
CA ARG A 47 1.89 15.65 -20.24
C ARG A 47 2.41 14.56 -21.18
N GLY A 48 3.71 14.29 -21.20
CA GLY A 48 4.33 13.36 -22.13
C GLY A 48 4.25 11.90 -21.67
N GLN A 49 4.23 11.66 -20.36
CA GLN A 49 4.28 10.31 -19.79
C GLN A 49 3.41 10.20 -18.52
N PHE A 50 3.02 8.96 -18.19
CA PHE A 50 2.32 8.62 -16.95
C PHE A 50 3.35 8.54 -15.81
N SER A 51 3.03 9.15 -14.68
CA SER A 51 3.84 9.09 -13.46
C SER A 51 2.92 9.19 -12.24
N TYR A 52 2.67 8.06 -11.59
CA TYR A 52 1.80 7.98 -10.42
C TYR A 52 2.20 9.02 -9.36
N SER A 53 1.23 9.76 -8.84
CA SER A 53 1.44 10.82 -7.85
C SER A 53 0.22 10.99 -6.94
N ASN A 54 0.35 10.59 -5.67
CA ASN A 54 -0.67 10.87 -4.65
C ASN A 54 -0.84 12.39 -4.46
N VAL A 55 0.27 13.13 -4.50
CA VAL A 55 0.26 14.59 -4.34
C VAL A 55 -0.53 15.32 -5.43
N ALA A 56 -0.65 14.75 -6.63
CA ALA A 56 -1.52 15.30 -7.67
C ALA A 56 -3.01 15.27 -7.26
N PHE A 57 -3.44 14.23 -6.53
CA PHE A 57 -4.79 14.11 -6.01
C PHE A 57 -5.02 15.04 -4.81
N GLU A 58 -4.02 15.27 -3.96
CA GLU A 58 -4.08 16.30 -2.90
C GLU A 58 -4.40 17.68 -3.45
N LEU A 59 -3.71 18.07 -4.53
CA LEU A 59 -3.98 19.36 -5.19
C LEU A 59 -5.38 19.39 -5.84
N ALA A 60 -5.86 18.26 -6.36
CA ALA A 60 -7.22 18.15 -6.88
C ALA A 60 -8.25 18.34 -5.75
N GLY A 61 -7.99 17.85 -4.54
CA GLY A 61 -8.79 18.10 -3.35
C GLY A 61 -8.81 19.58 -2.94
N LYS A 62 -7.66 20.27 -2.94
CA LYS A 62 -7.61 21.72 -2.69
C LYS A 62 -8.42 22.54 -3.70
N VAL A 63 -8.55 22.08 -4.94
CA VAL A 63 -9.46 22.69 -5.92
C VAL A 63 -10.92 22.50 -5.51
N ILE A 64 -11.30 21.34 -4.96
CA ILE A 64 -12.66 21.10 -4.44
C ILE A 64 -12.95 22.03 -3.26
N GLU A 65 -12.02 22.12 -2.29
CA GLU A 65 -12.18 23.00 -1.11
C GLU A 65 -12.38 24.46 -1.52
N SER A 66 -11.53 24.96 -2.41
CA SER A 66 -11.61 26.34 -2.92
C SER A 66 -12.89 26.64 -3.71
N LEU A 67 -13.54 25.64 -4.31
CA LEU A 67 -14.75 25.82 -5.12
C LEU A 67 -16.03 25.60 -4.33
N SER A 68 -15.96 24.89 -3.20
CA SER A 68 -17.12 24.54 -2.37
C SER A 68 -17.23 25.37 -1.10
N ASP A 69 -16.17 26.07 -0.68
CA ASP A 69 -16.05 26.73 0.63
C ASP A 69 -16.23 25.74 1.82
N GLU A 70 -15.92 24.46 1.60
CA GLU A 70 -15.99 23.38 2.59
C GLU A 70 -14.68 22.58 2.61
N SER A 71 -14.37 21.88 3.70
CA SER A 71 -13.26 20.93 3.71
C SER A 71 -13.52 19.79 2.72
N TYR A 72 -12.48 19.17 2.15
CA TYR A 72 -12.67 18.03 1.24
C TYR A 72 -13.45 16.91 1.93
N PHE A 73 -13.18 16.70 3.21
CA PHE A 73 -13.87 15.71 4.04
C PHE A 73 -15.38 15.99 4.13
N ASP A 74 -15.77 17.20 4.52
CA ASP A 74 -17.18 17.58 4.64
C ASP A 74 -17.92 17.50 3.30
N PHE A 75 -17.24 17.94 2.23
CA PHE A 75 -17.77 17.87 0.88
C PHE A 75 -18.09 16.44 0.47
N ILE A 76 -17.14 15.51 0.65
CA ILE A 76 -17.35 14.10 0.32
C ILE A 76 -18.45 13.49 1.20
N GLN A 77 -18.45 13.74 2.51
CA GLN A 77 -19.46 13.19 3.42
C GLN A 77 -20.90 13.61 3.06
N LYS A 78 -21.10 14.85 2.61
CA LYS A 78 -22.41 15.32 2.15
C LYS A 78 -22.86 14.66 0.85
N HIS A 79 -21.91 14.32 -0.02
CA HIS A 79 -22.20 13.86 -1.39
C HIS A 79 -22.11 12.34 -1.58
N ASP A 80 -21.45 11.59 -0.69
CA ASP A 80 -21.23 10.15 -0.82
C ASP A 80 -22.35 9.27 -0.22
N GLN A 81 -23.32 9.87 0.49
CA GLN A 81 -24.49 9.19 1.11
C GLN A 81 -24.14 8.04 2.08
N THR A 82 -22.92 7.96 2.60
CA THR A 82 -22.53 6.93 3.57
C THR A 82 -22.78 7.38 5.01
N ALA A 83 -23.38 6.51 5.84
CA ALA A 83 -24.01 6.90 7.11
C ALA A 83 -23.15 6.70 8.39
N ARG A 84 -21.89 6.23 8.28
CA ARG A 84 -21.10 5.79 9.45
C ARG A 84 -19.66 6.30 9.42
N LEU A 85 -19.29 7.04 10.47
CA LEU A 85 -17.92 7.49 10.75
C LEU A 85 -17.06 6.32 11.26
N ILE A 86 -15.88 6.09 10.67
CA ILE A 86 -14.87 5.13 11.15
C ILE A 86 -13.62 5.93 11.54
N THR A 87 -13.18 5.80 12.79
CA THR A 87 -12.04 6.57 13.35
C THR A 87 -10.68 6.23 12.73
N CYS A 88 -9.80 7.23 12.72
CA CYS A 88 -8.70 7.43 11.80
C CYS A 88 -7.42 6.57 11.93
N ILE A 89 -6.81 6.28 10.77
CA ILE A 89 -5.35 6.34 10.58
C ILE A 89 -5.03 7.82 10.35
N LYS A 90 -3.85 8.36 10.73
CA LYS A 90 -3.57 9.81 10.61
C LYS A 90 -3.41 10.31 9.16
N ALA A 91 -4.05 9.69 8.17
CA ALA A 91 -4.22 10.13 6.79
C ALA A 91 -5.73 10.29 6.52
N GLY A 92 -6.20 11.50 6.20
CA GLY A 92 -7.63 11.87 6.17
C GLY A 92 -8.00 13.02 7.13
N ASP A 93 -9.24 13.53 7.05
CA ASP A 93 -9.73 14.73 7.76
C ASP A 93 -8.94 16.01 7.36
N ASP A 94 -8.51 16.85 8.32
CA ASP A 94 -7.65 18.04 8.10
C ASP A 94 -6.16 17.69 7.84
N TRP A 95 -5.82 16.40 7.70
CA TRP A 95 -4.45 15.93 7.48
C TRP A 95 -4.15 15.70 6.00
N PHE A 96 -2.87 15.83 5.63
CA PHE A 96 -2.39 15.52 4.28
C PHE A 96 -2.73 14.06 3.90
N SER A 97 -2.93 13.81 2.60
CA SER A 97 -3.37 12.52 2.02
C SER A 97 -4.89 12.28 2.05
N GLY A 98 -5.71 13.26 2.47
CA GLY A 98 -7.16 13.12 2.50
C GLY A 98 -7.77 12.80 1.12
N PRO A 99 -7.63 13.69 0.13
CA PRO A 99 -8.07 13.49 -1.25
C PRO A 99 -7.45 12.31 -2.01
N SER A 100 -6.23 11.91 -1.67
CA SER A 100 -5.52 10.84 -2.39
C SER A 100 -5.75 9.44 -1.81
N ALA A 101 -5.76 9.29 -0.49
CA ALA A 101 -5.84 7.97 0.16
C ALA A 101 -6.63 7.96 1.49
N GLY A 102 -7.22 9.08 1.91
CA GLY A 102 -7.83 9.23 3.23
C GLY A 102 -9.26 8.68 3.37
N MET A 103 -9.91 8.33 2.26
CA MET A 103 -11.26 7.77 2.29
C MET A 103 -11.27 6.38 2.95
N ARG A 104 -12.26 6.15 3.82
CA ARG A 104 -12.50 4.86 4.46
C ARG A 104 -13.92 4.42 4.22
N SER A 105 -14.09 3.13 3.98
CA SER A 105 -15.39 2.56 3.70
C SER A 105 -15.41 1.08 4.08
N CYS A 106 -16.52 0.42 3.81
CA CYS A 106 -16.65 -1.03 3.91
C CYS A 106 -17.12 -1.61 2.57
N VAL A 107 -16.93 -2.90 2.37
CA VAL A 107 -17.34 -3.60 1.14
C VAL A 107 -18.79 -3.28 0.76
N ARG A 108 -19.71 -3.25 1.74
CA ARG A 108 -21.13 -2.95 1.49
C ARG A 108 -21.35 -1.57 0.90
N ASP A 109 -20.63 -0.56 1.38
CA ASP A 109 -20.82 0.82 0.93
C ASP A 109 -20.08 1.08 -0.39
N LEU A 110 -18.88 0.50 -0.55
CA LEU A 110 -18.16 0.49 -1.83
C LEU A 110 -18.96 -0.18 -2.96
N LEU A 111 -19.66 -1.29 -2.68
CA LEU A 111 -20.53 -1.94 -3.68
C LEU A 111 -21.68 -1.03 -4.13
N LYS A 112 -22.27 -0.22 -3.23
CA LYS A 112 -23.28 0.77 -3.61
C LYS A 112 -22.68 1.85 -4.50
N LEU A 113 -21.52 2.38 -4.12
CA LEU A 113 -20.80 3.38 -4.89
C LEU A 113 -20.48 2.85 -6.29
N TYR A 114 -19.88 1.68 -6.39
CA TYR A 114 -19.45 1.11 -7.66
C TYR A 114 -20.62 0.64 -8.54
N SER A 115 -21.73 0.22 -7.95
CA SER A 115 -22.98 -0.01 -8.68
C SER A 115 -23.47 1.29 -9.33
N ALA A 116 -23.47 2.41 -8.60
CA ALA A 116 -23.82 3.71 -9.15
C ALA A 116 -22.85 4.17 -10.25
N PHE A 117 -21.55 3.84 -10.14
CA PHE A 117 -20.57 4.10 -11.19
C PHE A 117 -20.87 3.34 -12.48
N LEU A 118 -21.16 2.04 -12.39
CA LEU A 118 -21.45 1.19 -13.54
C LEU A 118 -22.75 1.63 -14.24
N LEU A 119 -23.83 1.76 -13.48
CA LEU A 119 -25.14 2.15 -14.00
C LEU A 119 -25.09 3.55 -14.63
N GLY A 120 -24.50 4.52 -13.93
CA GLY A 120 -24.38 5.90 -14.42
C GLY A 120 -23.48 6.00 -15.65
N PHE A 121 -22.37 5.25 -15.69
CA PHE A 121 -21.50 5.22 -16.86
C PHE A 121 -22.21 4.64 -18.08
N ASN A 122 -22.85 3.47 -17.95
CA ASN A 122 -23.52 2.79 -19.05
C ASN A 122 -24.68 3.63 -19.60
N ASP A 123 -25.54 4.16 -18.72
CA ASP A 123 -26.67 5.00 -19.13
C ASP A 123 -26.20 6.28 -19.84
N GLN A 124 -25.22 7.00 -19.29
CA GLN A 124 -24.69 8.23 -19.91
C GLN A 124 -23.98 7.95 -21.23
N LEU A 125 -23.28 6.83 -21.35
CA LEU A 125 -22.62 6.43 -22.58
C LEU A 125 -23.64 6.10 -23.69
N ASN A 126 -24.71 5.39 -23.35
CA ASN A 126 -25.75 4.96 -24.30
C ASN A 126 -26.68 6.10 -24.70
N SER A 127 -27.06 6.96 -23.76
CA SER A 127 -27.97 8.09 -24.00
C SER A 127 -27.28 9.34 -24.54
N GLY A 128 -25.95 9.44 -24.40
CA GLY A 128 -25.19 10.65 -24.72
C GLY A 128 -25.40 11.79 -23.72
N THR A 129 -26.05 11.53 -22.58
CA THR A 129 -26.27 12.51 -21.52
C THR A 129 -25.05 12.63 -20.59
N THR A 130 -25.08 13.61 -19.68
CA THR A 130 -24.00 13.83 -18.70
C THR A 130 -24.41 13.52 -17.26
N SER A 131 -25.61 12.99 -17.07
CA SER A 131 -26.18 12.63 -15.77
C SER A 131 -27.27 11.59 -15.94
N THR A 132 -27.38 10.68 -14.98
CA THR A 132 -28.45 9.67 -14.91
C THR A 132 -29.37 10.00 -13.74
N GLU A 133 -30.69 9.88 -13.93
CA GLU A 133 -31.66 10.15 -12.88
C GLU A 133 -31.43 9.25 -11.65
N GLY A 134 -31.47 9.83 -10.45
CA GLY A 134 -31.25 9.10 -9.20
C GLY A 134 -29.79 8.69 -8.92
N ILE A 135 -28.87 8.90 -9.86
CA ILE A 135 -27.45 8.57 -9.69
C ILE A 135 -26.63 9.87 -9.50
N PRO A 136 -25.87 10.00 -8.40
CA PRO A 136 -25.11 11.23 -8.13
C PRO A 136 -23.91 11.40 -9.07
N LEU A 137 -23.45 10.33 -9.73
CA LEU A 137 -22.33 10.36 -10.66
C LEU A 137 -22.71 11.08 -11.96
N LYS A 138 -22.05 12.21 -12.22
CA LYS A 138 -22.14 12.97 -13.47
C LYS A 138 -20.90 12.72 -14.32
N GLN A 139 -21.05 12.85 -15.63
CA GLN A 139 -19.97 12.75 -16.60
C GLN A 139 -19.15 11.45 -16.48
N GLY A 140 -19.83 10.34 -16.21
CA GLY A 140 -19.24 8.99 -16.09
C GLY A 140 -18.33 8.65 -17.29
N PRO A 141 -18.75 8.86 -18.54
CA PRO A 141 -17.92 8.62 -19.71
C PRO A 141 -16.61 9.43 -19.71
N GLN A 142 -16.63 10.67 -19.23
CA GLN A 142 -15.46 11.52 -19.14
C GLN A 142 -14.46 11.00 -18.10
N LEU A 143 -14.95 10.45 -16.98
CA LEU A 143 -14.13 9.83 -15.93
C LEU A 143 -13.47 8.54 -16.39
N LEU A 144 -14.24 7.67 -17.05
CA LEU A 144 -13.81 6.30 -17.37
C LEU A 144 -13.21 6.13 -18.78
N THR A 145 -13.06 7.20 -19.57
CA THR A 145 -12.41 7.14 -20.89
C THR A 145 -10.88 7.30 -20.78
N ALA A 146 -10.11 6.62 -21.66
CA ALA A 146 -8.66 6.74 -21.75
C ALA A 146 -8.17 8.19 -21.85
N LYS A 147 -7.17 8.55 -21.04
CA LYS A 147 -6.51 9.86 -21.05
C LYS A 147 -5.00 9.75 -21.30
N ILE A 148 -4.39 8.63 -20.93
CA ILE A 148 -2.98 8.34 -21.20
C ILE A 148 -2.76 6.82 -21.34
N PRO A 149 -1.95 6.36 -22.32
CA PRO A 149 -1.57 4.96 -22.41
C PRO A 149 -0.76 4.51 -21.19
N LEU A 150 -0.89 3.23 -20.84
CA LEU A 150 -0.18 2.59 -19.74
C LEU A 150 0.20 1.15 -20.16
N ASP A 151 1.25 0.57 -19.57
CA ASP A 151 1.76 -0.79 -19.88
C ASP A 151 1.93 -1.04 -21.39
N GLN A 152 2.74 -0.20 -22.02
CA GLN A 152 3.06 -0.27 -23.46
C GLN A 152 4.53 -0.64 -23.67
N PRO A 153 4.85 -1.36 -24.76
CA PRO A 153 3.97 -1.80 -25.84
C PRO A 153 3.14 -3.05 -25.48
N SER A 154 1.87 -3.07 -25.88
CA SER A 154 1.01 -4.26 -25.77
C SER A 154 0.00 -4.34 -26.92
N ARG A 155 -0.44 -5.56 -27.25
CA ARG A 155 -1.45 -5.78 -28.30
C ARG A 155 -2.82 -5.20 -27.92
N ASN A 156 -3.19 -5.36 -26.66
CA ASN A 156 -4.47 -4.89 -26.12
C ASN A 156 -4.29 -3.56 -25.39
N LYS A 157 -5.35 -2.75 -25.36
CA LYS A 157 -5.26 -1.40 -24.85
C LYS A 157 -5.23 -1.39 -23.32
N THR A 158 -4.19 -0.78 -22.77
CA THR A 158 -4.12 -0.40 -21.36
C THR A 158 -3.91 1.11 -21.25
N SER A 159 -4.69 1.76 -20.39
CA SER A 159 -4.69 3.21 -20.25
C SER A 159 -5.14 3.64 -18.86
N TYR A 160 -4.82 4.88 -18.49
CA TYR A 160 -5.36 5.52 -17.29
C TYR A 160 -6.43 6.56 -17.67
N GLY A 161 -7.54 6.55 -16.95
CA GLY A 161 -8.66 7.50 -17.01
C GLY A 161 -8.50 8.63 -15.99
N LEU A 162 -9.60 9.17 -15.46
CA LEU A 162 -9.59 10.08 -14.31
C LEU A 162 -9.73 9.25 -13.03
N GLY A 163 -8.60 8.88 -12.41
CA GLY A 163 -8.58 8.05 -11.19
C GLY A 163 -8.90 6.57 -11.40
N TRP A 164 -8.74 6.04 -12.62
CA TRP A 164 -9.08 4.65 -12.95
C TRP A 164 -8.10 4.05 -13.94
N VAL A 165 -7.62 2.83 -13.69
CA VAL A 165 -6.91 2.05 -14.71
C VAL A 165 -7.93 1.34 -15.60
N ARG A 166 -7.64 1.26 -16.89
CA ARG A 166 -8.46 0.58 -17.90
C ARG A 166 -7.62 -0.46 -18.62
N VAL A 167 -8.09 -1.70 -18.66
CA VAL A 167 -7.41 -2.82 -19.30
C VAL A 167 -8.39 -3.56 -20.20
N GLN A 168 -8.02 -3.76 -21.45
CA GLN A 168 -8.72 -4.67 -22.35
C GLN A 168 -8.15 -6.10 -22.19
N THR A 169 -9.00 -7.09 -21.92
CA THR A 169 -8.57 -8.49 -21.76
C THR A 169 -8.26 -9.18 -23.10
N PRO A 170 -7.34 -10.17 -23.15
CA PRO A 170 -6.38 -10.49 -22.11
C PRO A 170 -5.38 -9.35 -21.89
N GLY A 171 -5.16 -8.96 -20.64
CA GLY A 171 -4.32 -7.80 -20.31
C GLY A 171 -3.68 -7.95 -18.93
N ARG A 172 -2.61 -7.21 -18.65
CA ARG A 172 -1.99 -7.21 -17.32
C ARG A 172 -2.78 -6.32 -16.38
N MET A 173 -2.81 -6.69 -15.10
CA MET A 173 -3.33 -5.87 -14.02
C MET A 173 -2.18 -5.48 -13.07
N SER A 174 -2.52 -4.77 -11.98
CA SER A 174 -1.64 -4.44 -10.86
C SER A 174 -0.68 -3.26 -11.09
N GLN A 175 -0.86 -2.47 -12.15
CA GLN A 175 0.10 -1.43 -12.53
C GLN A 175 0.18 -0.21 -11.59
N ILE A 176 -0.69 -0.15 -10.58
CA ILE A 176 -0.69 0.90 -9.57
C ILE A 176 -0.72 0.33 -8.14
N GLY A 177 -0.45 -0.96 -7.98
CA GLY A 177 -0.40 -1.63 -6.69
C GLY A 177 0.99 -2.17 -6.37
N LEU A 178 1.12 -2.85 -5.23
CA LEU A 178 2.43 -3.24 -4.70
C LEU A 178 3.01 -4.52 -5.34
N ASN A 179 2.18 -5.33 -6.00
CA ASN A 179 2.60 -6.62 -6.54
C ASN A 179 3.48 -6.55 -7.80
N GLN A 180 3.60 -5.39 -8.43
CA GLN A 180 4.41 -5.25 -9.65
C GLN A 180 5.91 -5.36 -9.39
N ASP A 181 6.40 -4.84 -8.26
CA ASP A 181 7.83 -4.84 -7.92
C ASP A 181 8.37 -6.20 -7.46
N PRO A 182 7.65 -6.98 -6.62
CA PRO A 182 8.18 -8.25 -6.12
C PRO A 182 7.96 -9.43 -7.08
N VAL A 183 7.19 -9.25 -8.18
CA VAL A 183 6.94 -10.30 -9.18
C VAL A 183 7.66 -9.96 -10.49
N PRO A 184 8.46 -10.86 -11.09
CA PRO A 184 9.24 -10.57 -12.30
C PRO A 184 8.41 -10.06 -13.49
N GLN A 185 7.17 -10.55 -13.63
CA GLN A 185 6.22 -10.06 -14.63
C GLN A 185 4.79 -10.36 -14.20
N MET A 186 3.93 -9.34 -14.26
CA MET A 186 2.49 -9.51 -14.08
C MET A 186 1.88 -10.34 -15.22
N LEU A 187 1.11 -11.37 -14.86
CA LEU A 187 0.47 -12.26 -15.82
C LEU A 187 -0.78 -11.62 -16.45
N LEU A 188 -1.13 -12.10 -17.65
CA LEU A 188 -2.36 -11.68 -18.33
C LEU A 188 -3.59 -12.28 -17.63
N VAL A 189 -4.57 -11.44 -17.29
CA VAL A 189 -5.90 -11.86 -16.83
C VAL A 189 -6.84 -12.04 -18.02
N GLY A 190 -7.91 -12.82 -17.86
CA GLY A 190 -8.94 -13.02 -18.91
C GLY A 190 -8.44 -13.76 -20.16
N LYS A 191 -7.49 -14.68 -20.01
CA LYS A 191 -7.04 -15.57 -21.10
C LYS A 191 -8.17 -16.54 -21.50
N GLY A 192 -8.30 -16.83 -22.79
CA GLY A 192 -9.24 -17.85 -23.29
C GLY A 192 -10.72 -17.46 -23.26
N VAL A 193 -11.05 -16.20 -22.97
CA VAL A 193 -12.42 -15.66 -22.99
C VAL A 193 -12.51 -14.45 -23.94
N PRO A 194 -13.72 -14.04 -24.38
CA PRO A 194 -13.89 -12.84 -25.18
C PRO A 194 -13.26 -11.59 -24.51
N SER A 195 -12.64 -10.77 -25.35
CA SER A 195 -12.02 -9.51 -24.92
C SER A 195 -13.08 -8.55 -24.42
N GLN A 196 -12.88 -8.01 -23.21
CA GLN A 196 -13.78 -7.05 -22.57
C GLN A 196 -12.99 -5.99 -21.82
N LEU A 197 -13.66 -4.88 -21.49
CA LEU A 197 -13.08 -3.80 -20.69
C LEU A 197 -13.13 -4.12 -19.18
N LEU A 198 -11.97 -4.11 -18.54
CA LEU A 198 -11.82 -4.03 -17.09
C LEU A 198 -11.47 -2.61 -16.69
N ILE A 199 -12.11 -2.11 -15.64
CA ILE A 199 -11.76 -0.85 -14.99
C ILE A 199 -11.39 -1.18 -13.56
N PHE A 200 -10.23 -0.76 -13.07
CA PHE A 200 -9.82 -1.11 -11.72
C PHE A 200 -9.04 0.00 -11.04
N HIS A 201 -8.98 -0.09 -9.71
CA HIS A 201 -8.09 0.71 -8.88
C HIS A 201 -7.58 -0.13 -7.71
N GLN A 202 -6.40 0.23 -7.20
CA GLN A 202 -5.79 -0.35 -6.00
C GLN A 202 -5.49 0.76 -5.01
N GLY A 203 -5.47 0.44 -3.73
CA GLY A 203 -5.17 1.36 -2.65
C GLY A 203 -4.29 0.68 -1.62
N SER A 204 -3.28 1.40 -1.14
CA SER A 204 -2.37 0.90 -0.12
C SER A 204 -1.99 1.99 0.86
N LEU A 205 -2.21 1.69 2.14
CA LEU A 205 -1.64 2.41 3.28
C LEU A 205 -1.08 1.38 4.27
N PRO A 206 -0.14 1.77 5.15
CA PRO A 206 0.35 0.88 6.20
C PRO A 206 -0.80 0.24 7.01
N GLY A 207 -0.94 -1.08 6.91
CA GLY A 207 -1.97 -1.87 7.59
C GLY A 207 -3.34 -1.90 6.92
N VAL A 208 -3.54 -1.28 5.75
CA VAL A 208 -4.80 -1.31 4.99
C VAL A 208 -4.54 -1.38 3.48
N LEU A 209 -5.12 -2.38 2.83
CA LEU A 209 -5.04 -2.56 1.38
C LEU A 209 -6.45 -2.69 0.78
N ALA A 210 -6.62 -2.26 -0.45
CA ALA A 210 -7.86 -2.39 -1.19
C ALA A 210 -7.60 -2.62 -2.69
N ALA A 211 -8.44 -3.43 -3.33
CA ALA A 211 -8.46 -3.60 -4.77
C ALA A 211 -9.91 -3.77 -5.24
N ASN A 212 -10.25 -3.10 -6.34
CA ASN A 212 -11.60 -3.15 -6.89
C ASN A 212 -11.58 -3.20 -8.42
N ILE A 213 -12.47 -4.01 -8.99
CA ILE A 213 -12.66 -4.19 -10.44
C ILE A 213 -14.11 -3.92 -10.79
N LEU A 214 -14.32 -3.14 -11.85
CA LEU A 214 -15.60 -2.84 -12.47
C LEU A 214 -15.61 -3.42 -13.89
N LEU A 215 -16.70 -4.10 -14.22
CA LEU A 215 -16.98 -4.71 -15.52
C LEU A 215 -18.23 -4.02 -16.10
N PRO A 216 -18.06 -3.00 -16.96
CA PRO A 216 -19.20 -2.25 -17.51
C PRO A 216 -20.18 -3.12 -18.29
N GLU A 217 -19.67 -4.09 -19.06
CA GLU A 217 -20.47 -4.93 -19.95
C GLU A 217 -21.46 -5.83 -19.19
N THR A 218 -21.11 -6.26 -17.97
CA THR A 218 -21.93 -7.14 -17.14
C THR A 218 -22.46 -6.46 -15.88
N GLU A 219 -22.23 -5.15 -15.74
CA GLU A 219 -22.57 -4.36 -14.56
C GLU A 219 -22.11 -5.01 -13.25
N THR A 220 -20.93 -5.63 -13.28
CA THR A 220 -20.37 -6.36 -12.14
C THR A 220 -19.27 -5.56 -11.46
N ALA A 221 -19.34 -5.47 -10.13
CA ALA A 221 -18.28 -4.91 -9.29
C ALA A 221 -17.70 -5.99 -8.36
N ILE A 222 -16.37 -6.06 -8.29
CA ILE A 222 -15.63 -6.91 -7.37
C ILE A 222 -14.84 -6.00 -6.43
N VAL A 223 -15.00 -6.19 -5.12
CA VAL A 223 -14.36 -5.36 -4.09
C VAL A 223 -13.69 -6.26 -3.06
N VAL A 224 -12.40 -6.04 -2.83
CA VAL A 224 -11.63 -6.73 -1.79
C VAL A 224 -10.89 -5.70 -0.96
N THR A 225 -11.00 -5.81 0.36
CA THR A 225 -10.31 -4.96 1.34
C THR A 225 -9.64 -5.84 2.37
N SER A 226 -8.43 -5.49 2.81
CA SER A 226 -7.75 -6.14 3.94
C SER A 226 -7.17 -5.11 4.92
N ASN A 227 -7.00 -5.56 6.16
CA ASN A 227 -6.49 -4.77 7.28
C ASN A 227 -5.21 -5.39 7.87
N SER A 228 -4.32 -5.89 7.01
CA SER A 228 -3.07 -6.54 7.42
C SER A 228 -1.84 -5.75 6.96
N LEU A 229 -0.77 -5.81 7.77
CA LEU A 229 0.57 -5.44 7.34
C LEU A 229 1.06 -6.56 6.42
N ALA A 230 0.81 -6.44 5.14
CA ALA A 230 0.94 -7.57 4.23
C ALA A 230 2.34 -7.64 3.62
N LEU A 231 2.90 -8.86 3.58
CA LEU A 231 4.14 -9.18 2.88
C LEU A 231 3.98 -9.15 1.34
N ASN A 232 2.78 -8.82 0.84
CA ASN A 232 2.42 -8.61 -0.56
C ASN A 232 1.03 -7.95 -0.63
N ASP A 233 0.57 -7.54 -1.81
CA ASP A 233 -0.78 -6.99 -1.98
C ASP A 233 -1.82 -8.12 -2.16
N VAL A 234 -2.32 -8.64 -1.02
CA VAL A 234 -3.29 -9.74 -0.99
C VAL A 234 -4.62 -9.38 -1.67
N PRO A 235 -5.23 -8.20 -1.43
CA PRO A 235 -6.48 -7.83 -2.12
C PRO A 235 -6.38 -7.89 -3.64
N ASP A 236 -5.25 -7.51 -4.22
CA ASP A 236 -5.02 -7.62 -5.65
C ASP A 236 -5.00 -9.08 -6.15
N TRP A 237 -4.34 -10.00 -5.43
CA TRP A 237 -4.40 -11.42 -5.79
C TRP A 237 -5.80 -12.01 -5.68
N VAL A 238 -6.53 -11.65 -4.62
CA VAL A 238 -7.88 -12.15 -4.38
C VAL A 238 -8.87 -11.58 -5.39
N VAL A 239 -8.78 -10.29 -5.75
CA VAL A 239 -9.68 -9.69 -6.74
C VAL A 239 -9.48 -10.32 -8.12
N GLN A 240 -8.24 -10.64 -8.49
CA GLN A 240 -7.93 -11.35 -9.74
C GLN A 240 -8.35 -12.83 -9.71
N LEU A 241 -8.31 -13.46 -8.53
CA LEU A 241 -8.84 -14.81 -8.31
C LEU A 241 -10.37 -14.84 -8.46
N ILE A 242 -11.08 -13.85 -7.94
CA ILE A 242 -12.53 -13.75 -8.12
C ILE A 242 -12.86 -13.42 -9.58
N LEU A 243 -12.14 -12.47 -10.20
CA LEU A 243 -12.34 -12.09 -11.59
C LEU A 243 -12.33 -13.29 -12.53
N LYS A 244 -11.36 -14.21 -12.40
CA LYS A 244 -11.28 -15.38 -13.29
C LYS A 244 -12.49 -16.31 -13.19
N GLU A 245 -13.17 -16.35 -12.04
CA GLU A 245 -14.42 -17.10 -11.90
C GLU A 245 -15.59 -16.29 -12.47
N VAL A 246 -15.64 -14.97 -12.22
CA VAL A 246 -16.71 -14.09 -12.74
C VAL A 246 -16.79 -14.06 -14.26
N ILE A 247 -15.64 -14.11 -14.95
CA ILE A 247 -15.59 -14.10 -16.42
C ILE A 247 -15.39 -15.50 -17.04
N ASP A 248 -15.56 -16.56 -16.25
CA ASP A 248 -15.50 -17.96 -16.69
C ASP A 248 -14.20 -18.35 -17.45
N VAL A 249 -13.04 -17.97 -16.92
CA VAL A 249 -11.75 -18.34 -17.53
C VAL A 249 -11.56 -19.86 -17.53
N PRO A 250 -11.23 -20.50 -18.68
CA PRO A 250 -10.95 -21.94 -18.77
C PRO A 250 -9.84 -22.38 -17.82
N LYS A 251 -9.99 -23.56 -17.19
CA LYS A 251 -9.08 -24.03 -16.12
C LYS A 251 -7.61 -24.07 -16.54
N ASP A 252 -7.33 -24.49 -17.77
CA ASP A 252 -5.99 -24.55 -18.37
C ASP A 252 -5.39 -23.17 -18.68
N GLN A 253 -6.22 -22.12 -18.68
CA GLN A 253 -5.82 -20.73 -18.92
C GLN A 253 -5.68 -19.91 -17.63
N ARG A 254 -6.07 -20.46 -16.47
CA ARG A 254 -6.06 -19.74 -15.18
C ARG A 254 -4.63 -19.49 -14.70
N ASN A 255 -4.40 -18.32 -14.12
CA ASN A 255 -3.15 -18.02 -13.42
C ASN A 255 -3.11 -18.70 -12.04
N ASP A 256 -1.91 -19.07 -11.61
CA ASP A 256 -1.66 -19.58 -10.26
C ASP A 256 -1.37 -18.43 -9.30
N TYR A 257 -2.43 -17.84 -8.75
CA TYR A 257 -2.32 -16.73 -7.81
C TYR A 257 -1.72 -17.14 -6.45
N ILE A 258 -1.77 -18.42 -6.08
CA ILE A 258 -1.15 -18.90 -4.84
C ILE A 258 0.37 -18.87 -5.02
N HIS A 259 0.86 -19.42 -6.13
CA HIS A 259 2.28 -19.34 -6.47
C HIS A 259 2.77 -17.89 -6.57
N LEU A 260 2.02 -16.99 -7.23
CA LEU A 260 2.36 -15.57 -7.30
C LEU A 260 2.39 -14.88 -5.92
N ALA A 261 1.49 -15.26 -5.01
CA ALA A 261 1.50 -14.79 -3.64
C ALA A 261 2.75 -15.28 -2.88
N GLU A 262 3.19 -16.52 -3.09
CA GLU A 262 4.42 -17.05 -2.49
C GLU A 262 5.68 -16.36 -3.02
N VAL A 263 5.76 -16.14 -4.33
CA VAL A 263 6.87 -15.43 -4.98
C VAL A 263 6.95 -13.99 -4.46
N SER A 264 5.83 -13.26 -4.47
CA SER A 264 5.79 -11.88 -4.00
C SER A 264 6.12 -11.75 -2.51
N ARG A 265 5.67 -12.70 -1.68
CA ARG A 265 6.01 -12.77 -0.26
C ARG A 265 7.51 -12.98 -0.06
N ALA A 266 8.09 -13.97 -0.74
CA ALA A 266 9.51 -14.29 -0.61
C ALA A 266 10.38 -13.10 -1.01
N LYS A 267 10.05 -12.43 -2.11
CA LYS A 267 10.79 -11.25 -2.57
C LYS A 267 10.67 -10.06 -1.62
N SER A 268 9.47 -9.81 -1.09
CA SER A 268 9.27 -8.74 -0.11
C SER A 268 10.05 -8.99 1.19
N LEU A 269 10.22 -10.25 1.60
CA LEU A 269 11.07 -10.62 2.75
C LEU A 269 12.56 -10.31 2.52
N GLU A 270 13.04 -10.26 1.27
CA GLU A 270 14.42 -9.81 0.97
C GLU A 270 14.61 -8.30 1.19
N TRP A 271 13.53 -7.50 1.10
CA TRP A 271 13.58 -6.05 1.28
C TRP A 271 13.62 -5.63 2.74
N TYR A 272 13.15 -6.49 3.64
CA TYR A 272 13.38 -6.29 5.06
C TYR A 272 14.82 -6.69 5.36
N PRO A 273 15.65 -5.82 5.95
CA PRO A 273 16.95 -6.26 6.43
C PRO A 273 16.70 -7.45 7.36
N ARG A 274 17.53 -8.51 7.20
CA ARG A 274 17.64 -9.52 8.25
C ARG A 274 17.77 -8.77 9.57
N PRO A 275 17.06 -9.18 10.64
CA PRO A 275 17.03 -8.40 11.87
C PRO A 275 18.45 -8.01 12.27
N SER A 276 18.76 -6.72 12.11
CA SER A 276 20.10 -6.23 12.39
C SER A 276 20.20 -6.06 13.89
N ILE A 277 21.27 -6.56 14.47
CA ILE A 277 21.57 -6.33 15.89
C ILE A 277 22.72 -5.35 15.90
N VAL A 278 22.49 -4.18 16.51
CA VAL A 278 23.56 -3.22 16.75
C VAL A 278 23.93 -3.31 18.22
N ILE A 279 25.20 -3.63 18.49
CA ILE A 279 25.78 -3.53 19.82
C ILE A 279 26.56 -2.22 19.89
N SER A 280 26.21 -1.35 20.84
CA SER A 280 26.94 -0.11 21.06
C SER A 280 27.60 -0.09 22.44
N LEU A 281 28.80 0.50 22.50
CA LEU A 281 29.53 0.75 23.73
C LEU A 281 29.47 2.25 24.05
N GLU A 282 28.79 2.60 25.13
CA GLU A 282 28.68 4.00 25.57
C GLU A 282 28.91 4.10 27.08
N GLY A 283 29.85 4.95 27.50
CA GLY A 283 30.18 5.12 28.92
C GLY A 283 30.60 3.84 29.63
N GLY A 284 31.23 2.90 28.92
CA GLY A 284 31.65 1.60 29.46
C GLY A 284 30.53 0.57 29.61
N LYS A 285 29.34 0.83 29.07
CA LYS A 285 28.20 -0.11 29.07
C LYS A 285 27.86 -0.54 27.66
N LEU A 286 27.53 -1.83 27.51
CA LEU A 286 27.05 -2.41 26.27
C LEU A 286 25.54 -2.23 26.17
N TYR A 287 25.07 -1.90 24.97
CA TYR A 287 23.66 -1.79 24.66
C TYR A 287 23.30 -2.69 23.49
N TRP A 288 22.15 -3.32 23.61
CA TRP A 288 21.49 -4.14 22.60
C TRP A 288 20.42 -3.32 21.91
N LEU A 289 20.55 -3.08 20.61
CA LEU A 289 19.56 -2.40 19.79
C LEU A 289 19.03 -3.38 18.74
N LEU A 290 17.77 -3.79 18.87
CA LEU A 290 17.09 -4.52 17.81
C LEU A 290 16.84 -3.58 16.63
N GLN A 291 17.25 -4.00 15.44
CA GLN A 291 17.20 -3.24 14.18
C GLN A 291 17.97 -1.91 14.23
N GLY A 292 18.88 -1.72 15.19
CA GLY A 292 19.55 -0.44 15.43
C GLY A 292 18.62 0.68 15.92
N LEU A 293 17.40 0.36 16.35
CA LEU A 293 16.42 1.35 16.80
C LEU A 293 16.68 1.77 18.24
N GLU A 294 16.80 3.08 18.48
CA GLU A 294 16.98 3.62 19.82
C GLU A 294 15.79 3.30 20.75
N THR A 295 14.59 3.19 20.20
CA THR A 295 13.38 2.76 20.94
C THR A 295 13.46 1.31 21.40
N GLU A 296 14.29 0.48 20.76
CA GLU A 296 14.57 -0.91 21.09
C GLU A 296 15.95 -1.07 21.77
N ARG A 297 16.47 0.00 22.37
CA ARG A 297 17.73 -0.04 23.13
C ARG A 297 17.54 -0.67 24.51
N PHE A 298 18.34 -1.68 24.83
CA PHE A 298 18.38 -2.33 26.15
C PHE A 298 19.82 -2.39 26.65
N SER A 299 20.04 -2.22 27.96
CA SER A 299 21.36 -2.44 28.53
C SER A 299 21.66 -3.93 28.51
N LEU A 300 22.82 -4.32 27.99
CA LEU A 300 23.36 -5.66 28.19
C LEU A 300 24.00 -5.73 29.57
N GLN A 301 23.63 -6.74 30.33
CA GLN A 301 24.20 -7.06 31.63
C GLN A 301 24.97 -8.36 31.50
N HIS A 302 26.19 -8.41 32.04
CA HIS A 302 26.95 -9.65 32.10
C HIS A 302 26.16 -10.70 32.88
N TYR A 303 26.07 -11.91 32.33
CA TYR A 303 25.36 -13.03 32.94
C TYR A 303 26.34 -14.10 33.40
N GLU A 304 27.05 -14.75 32.48
CA GLU A 304 28.11 -15.71 32.78
C GLU A 304 29.03 -15.87 31.57
N HIS A 305 30.33 -16.15 31.77
CA HIS A 305 31.29 -16.32 30.66
C HIS A 305 31.18 -15.16 29.65
N ASP A 306 31.10 -15.46 28.35
CA ASP A 306 30.87 -14.49 27.28
C ASP A 306 29.36 -14.27 26.97
N THR A 307 28.49 -14.64 27.92
CA THR A 307 27.04 -14.49 27.83
C THR A 307 26.55 -13.26 28.58
N PHE A 308 25.70 -12.50 27.93
CA PHE A 308 25.04 -11.32 28.47
C PHE A 308 23.53 -11.49 28.37
N THR A 309 22.79 -10.79 29.24
CA THR A 309 21.34 -10.72 29.17
C THR A 309 20.87 -9.29 28.94
N TRP A 310 19.82 -9.16 28.16
CA TRP A 310 19.10 -7.90 27.97
C TRP A 310 17.75 -7.90 28.70
N LEU A 311 17.44 -8.94 29.49
CA LEU A 311 16.25 -9.02 30.33
C LEU A 311 16.20 -7.83 31.30
N GLN A 312 15.04 -7.20 31.38
CA GLN A 312 14.78 -6.10 32.30
C GLN A 312 13.68 -6.49 33.30
N PRO A 313 13.54 -5.77 34.43
CA PRO A 313 12.43 -5.98 35.35
C PRO A 313 11.07 -5.92 34.62
N ARG A 314 10.12 -6.78 35.01
CA ARG A 314 8.82 -6.91 34.36
C ARG A 314 8.07 -5.57 34.23
N ASN A 315 8.18 -4.70 35.22
CA ASN A 315 7.56 -3.37 35.20
C ASN A 315 8.13 -2.51 34.07
N GLU A 316 9.44 -2.57 33.83
CA GLU A 316 10.10 -1.81 32.76
C GLU A 316 9.74 -2.36 31.37
N LEU A 317 9.72 -3.70 31.22
CA LEU A 317 9.26 -4.33 29.98
C LEU A 317 7.79 -3.99 29.69
N SER A 318 6.93 -4.01 30.71
CA SER A 318 5.51 -3.63 30.58
C SER A 318 5.34 -2.15 30.22
N ARG A 319 6.09 -1.25 30.88
CA ARG A 319 6.09 0.20 30.61
C ARG A 319 6.48 0.49 29.17
N ARG A 320 7.39 -0.29 28.59
CA ARG A 320 7.82 -0.22 27.20
C ARG A 320 6.93 -1.00 26.22
N GLY A 321 5.85 -1.62 26.68
CA GLY A 321 4.94 -2.39 25.84
C GLY A 321 5.50 -3.72 25.32
N ARG A 322 6.57 -4.25 25.93
CA ARG A 322 7.16 -5.54 25.54
C ARG A 322 6.34 -6.69 26.09
N TRP A 323 5.82 -7.52 25.18
CA TRP A 323 5.18 -8.78 25.52
C TRP A 323 6.18 -9.76 26.12
N VAL A 324 5.82 -10.34 27.26
CA VAL A 324 6.59 -11.40 27.95
C VAL A 324 5.61 -12.53 28.24
N GLY A 325 5.83 -13.68 27.63
CA GLY A 325 4.93 -14.84 27.69
C GLY A 325 5.68 -16.16 27.75
N GLY A 326 4.93 -17.27 27.88
CA GLY A 326 5.51 -18.62 27.95
C GLY A 326 6.15 -19.11 26.65
N ASP A 327 5.95 -18.36 25.56
CA ASP A 327 6.60 -18.50 24.26
C ASP A 327 8.06 -17.99 24.24
N GLN A 328 8.52 -17.31 25.30
CA GLN A 328 9.88 -16.77 25.40
C GLN A 328 10.67 -17.50 26.49
N GLY A 329 11.39 -18.57 26.10
CA GLY A 329 12.25 -19.33 27.01
C GLY A 329 13.43 -18.50 27.58
N SER A 330 14.17 -19.05 28.56
CA SER A 330 15.30 -18.34 29.18
C SER A 330 16.38 -17.91 28.18
N GLU A 331 16.60 -18.71 27.15
CA GLU A 331 17.64 -18.48 26.14
C GLU A 331 17.32 -17.30 25.22
N PHE A 332 16.03 -16.94 25.06
CA PHE A 332 15.62 -15.76 24.31
C PHE A 332 16.23 -14.46 24.85
N TRP A 333 16.45 -14.42 26.16
CA TRP A 333 16.93 -13.24 26.86
C TRP A 333 18.44 -13.17 26.99
N LYS A 334 19.15 -14.14 26.43
CA LYS A 334 20.60 -14.26 26.50
C LYS A 334 21.22 -14.07 25.14
N VAL A 335 22.42 -13.51 25.12
CA VAL A 335 23.26 -13.38 23.95
C VAL A 335 24.65 -13.86 24.31
N GLU A 336 25.24 -14.68 23.45
CA GLU A 336 26.60 -15.19 23.62
C GLU A 336 27.52 -14.52 22.60
N PHE A 337 28.59 -13.88 23.07
CA PHE A 337 29.67 -13.41 22.21
C PHE A 337 30.68 -14.55 21.99
N LYS A 338 31.15 -14.69 20.75
CA LYS A 338 32.17 -15.68 20.40
C LYS A 338 33.43 -14.97 19.97
N THR A 339 34.52 -15.32 20.64
CA THR A 339 35.85 -14.77 20.38
C THR A 339 36.64 -15.66 19.43
N SER A 340 37.55 -15.03 18.70
CA SER A 340 38.58 -15.68 17.89
C SER A 340 39.68 -16.26 18.78
N GLN A 341 40.65 -16.97 18.15
CA GLN A 341 41.88 -17.37 18.83
C GLN A 341 42.75 -16.19 19.30
N GLU A 342 42.50 -14.99 18.77
CA GLU A 342 43.20 -13.75 19.12
C GLU A 342 42.41 -12.87 20.11
N GLU A 343 41.42 -13.45 20.81
CA GLU A 343 40.56 -12.78 21.81
C GLU A 343 39.72 -11.61 21.25
N THR A 344 39.55 -11.53 19.93
CA THR A 344 38.67 -10.55 19.28
C THR A 344 37.25 -11.10 19.15
N ILE A 345 36.24 -10.29 19.46
CA ILE A 345 34.83 -10.67 19.24
C ILE A 345 34.55 -10.70 17.74
N GLU A 346 34.26 -11.89 17.20
CA GLU A 346 33.96 -12.07 15.78
C GLU A 346 32.47 -12.28 15.52
N ARG A 347 31.79 -12.93 16.48
CA ARG A 347 30.43 -13.43 16.29
C ARG A 347 29.58 -13.25 17.52
N LEU A 348 28.28 -13.23 17.27
CA LEU A 348 27.24 -13.16 18.27
C LEU A 348 26.20 -14.24 17.99
N SER A 349 25.86 -15.02 19.00
CA SER A 349 24.87 -16.10 18.94
C SER A 349 23.63 -15.70 19.75
N TRP A 350 22.45 -15.79 19.13
CA TRP A 350 21.18 -15.49 19.79
C TRP A 350 20.06 -16.43 19.34
N LEU A 351 19.36 -17.01 20.33
CA LEU A 351 18.20 -17.87 20.12
C LEU A 351 16.92 -17.02 20.21
N HIS A 352 16.40 -16.61 19.06
CA HIS A 352 15.29 -15.64 19.00
C HIS A 352 13.90 -16.26 19.12
N ASP A 353 13.76 -17.59 19.11
CA ASP A 353 12.48 -18.28 19.25
C ASP A 353 12.65 -19.73 19.78
N ASN A 354 11.66 -20.22 20.53
CA ASN A 354 11.68 -21.54 21.14
C ASN A 354 11.69 -22.65 20.09
N GLY A 355 12.67 -23.55 20.17
CA GLY A 355 12.80 -24.68 19.23
C GLY A 355 13.47 -24.30 17.90
N VAL A 356 13.90 -23.05 17.73
CA VAL A 356 14.71 -22.59 16.60
C VAL A 356 16.19 -22.60 17.01
N PRO A 357 17.11 -23.10 16.16
CA PRO A 357 18.56 -22.99 16.43
C PRO A 357 19.00 -21.53 16.57
N ALA A 358 20.04 -21.29 17.37
CA ALA A 358 20.60 -19.96 17.52
C ALA A 358 21.09 -19.41 16.17
N VAL A 359 20.81 -18.13 15.92
CA VAL A 359 21.30 -17.40 14.74
C VAL A 359 22.66 -16.80 15.08
N GLU A 360 23.62 -17.00 14.17
CA GLU A 360 24.96 -16.42 14.26
C GLU A 360 25.00 -15.12 13.45
N TYR A 361 25.42 -14.04 14.10
CA TYR A 361 25.64 -12.74 13.53
C TYR A 361 27.15 -12.49 13.46
N HIS A 362 27.62 -11.96 12.34
CA HIS A 362 29.02 -11.65 12.10
C HIS A 362 29.21 -10.14 12.18
N ASN A 363 30.37 -9.71 12.69
CA ASN A 363 30.77 -8.32 12.60
C ASN A 363 31.06 -7.99 11.11
N GLU A 364 30.39 -6.98 10.55
CA GLU A 364 30.63 -6.49 9.19
C GLU A 364 31.78 -5.49 9.12
#